data_AF-A0A936BVS1-F1
#
_entry.id   AF-A0A936BVS1-F1
#
_cell.length_a   1.000
_cell.length_b   1.000
_cell.length_c   1.000
_cell.angle_alpha   90.00
_cell.angle_beta   90.00
_cell.angle_gamma   90.00
#
_symmetry.space_group_name_H-M   'P 1'
#
loop_
_entity.id
_entity.type
_entity.pdbx_description
1 polymer ?
#
loop_
_entity_poly.entity_id
_entity_poly.type
_entity_poly.pdbx_seq_one_letter_code
_entity_poly.pdbx_strand_id
1 'polypeptide(L)'
;MTAPIPNPIFRKHPDGPQTALVTLTVTGAVVFTDGRCPDCRRIVLLVPGAVLLSVTRLPENSPRRASGRGPIACCKRCGHWLEVVEHR
;
A
#
# COMPACT_ATOMS: atom_id res chain seq x y z
N MET A 1 66.77 18.05 -42.33
CA MET A 1 65.60 17.57 -43.10
C MET A 1 64.65 16.94 -42.11
N THR A 2 63.58 17.64 -41.76
CA THR A 2 62.67 17.24 -40.65
C THR A 2 61.50 16.47 -41.24
N ALA A 3 61.25 15.24 -40.77
CA ALA A 3 60.13 14.42 -41.22
C ALA A 3 58.79 15.02 -40.74
N PRO A 4 57.71 14.93 -41.52
CA PRO A 4 56.40 15.45 -41.11
C PRO A 4 55.81 14.61 -39.96
N ILE A 5 55.23 15.29 -38.97
CA ILE A 5 54.52 14.67 -37.84
C ILE A 5 53.20 14.08 -38.39
N PRO A 6 52.89 12.79 -38.16
CA PRO A 6 51.62 12.22 -38.62
C PRO A 6 50.44 12.85 -37.86
N ASN A 7 49.44 13.33 -38.60
CA ASN A 7 48.17 13.79 -38.04
C ASN A 7 47.52 12.67 -37.22
N PRO A 8 46.98 12.96 -36.01
CA PRO A 8 46.23 11.96 -35.26
C PRO A 8 44.98 11.55 -36.05
N ILE A 9 44.93 10.29 -36.44
CA ILE A 9 43.73 9.66 -36.99
C ILE A 9 42.73 9.61 -35.83
N PHE A 10 41.76 10.52 -35.82
CA PHE A 10 40.57 10.41 -34.98
C PHE A 10 39.79 9.16 -35.41
N ARG A 11 40.09 8.02 -34.79
CA ARG A 11 39.23 6.84 -34.89
C ARG A 11 37.94 7.16 -34.14
N LYS A 12 36.81 7.26 -34.85
CA LYS A 12 35.48 7.28 -34.23
C LYS A 12 35.38 6.05 -33.32
N HIS A 13 35.20 6.28 -32.03
CA HIS A 13 34.88 5.22 -31.06
C HIS A 13 33.56 4.58 -31.50
N PRO A 14 33.43 3.24 -31.57
CA PRO A 14 32.27 2.56 -32.14
C PRO A 14 31.03 2.56 -31.23
N ASP A 15 31.01 3.36 -30.17
CA ASP A 15 29.94 3.31 -29.19
C ASP A 15 28.76 4.18 -29.64
N GLY A 16 27.87 3.56 -30.43
CA GLY A 16 26.48 3.97 -30.49
C GLY A 16 25.84 3.92 -29.09
N PRO A 17 24.63 4.48 -28.92
CA PRO A 17 23.96 4.51 -27.61
C PRO A 17 23.83 3.08 -27.06
N GLN A 18 24.59 2.78 -26.01
CA GLN A 18 24.55 1.48 -25.34
C GLN A 18 23.27 1.42 -24.50
N THR A 19 22.40 0.46 -24.82
CA THR A 19 21.14 0.24 -24.10
C THR A 19 21.33 -0.95 -23.17
N ALA A 20 21.20 -0.74 -21.87
CA ALA A 20 21.24 -1.82 -20.88
C ALA A 20 19.82 -2.17 -20.44
N LEU A 21 19.48 -3.46 -20.51
CA LEU A 21 18.23 -3.98 -19.95
C LEU A 21 18.41 -4.14 -18.43
N VAL A 22 17.60 -3.41 -17.66
CA VAL A 22 17.58 -3.52 -16.19
C VAL A 22 16.24 -4.13 -15.77
N THR A 23 16.28 -5.24 -15.05
CA THR A 23 15.10 -5.84 -14.43
C THR A 23 15.10 -5.51 -12.95
N LEU A 24 14.06 -4.82 -12.49
CA LEU A 24 13.83 -4.50 -11.09
C LEU A 24 12.68 -5.36 -10.56
N THR A 25 12.90 -6.07 -9.46
CA THR A 25 11.84 -6.73 -8.70
C THR A 25 11.58 -5.94 -7.44
N VAL A 26 10.34 -5.45 -7.28
CA VAL A 26 9.92 -4.70 -6.09
C VAL A 26 8.99 -5.59 -5.27
N THR A 27 9.32 -5.77 -3.99
CA THR A 27 8.46 -6.47 -3.02
C THR A 27 7.88 -5.45 -2.05
N GLY A 28 6.55 -5.33 -2.03
CA GLY A 28 5.83 -4.51 -1.05
C GLY A 28 5.15 -5.38 0.00
N ALA A 29 5.17 -4.95 1.26
CA ALA A 29 4.39 -5.54 2.34
C ALA A 29 3.22 -4.61 2.69
N VAL A 30 2.00 -5.17 2.75
CA VAL A 30 0.83 -4.45 3.27
C VAL A 30 0.63 -4.87 4.72
N VAL A 31 0.68 -3.91 5.64
CA VAL A 31 0.37 -4.14 7.05
C VAL A 31 -1.14 -4.05 7.24
N PHE A 32 -1.72 -5.03 7.94
CA PHE A 32 -3.14 -5.05 8.28
C PHE A 32 -3.33 -4.89 9.78
N THR A 33 -4.42 -4.22 10.15
CA THR A 33 -4.81 -4.01 11.54
C THR A 33 -6.16 -4.66 11.81
N ASP A 34 -6.25 -5.34 12.95
CA ASP A 34 -7.46 -6.04 13.38
C ASP A 34 -8.54 -5.05 13.84
N GLY A 35 -9.67 -5.01 13.15
CA GLY A 35 -10.92 -4.50 13.68
C GLY A 35 -11.55 -5.55 14.60
N ARG A 36 -11.59 -5.29 15.91
CA ARG A 36 -12.16 -6.22 16.90
C ARG A 36 -13.50 -5.74 17.43
N CYS A 37 -14.44 -6.66 17.59
CA CYS A 37 -15.71 -6.37 18.25
C CYS A 37 -15.47 -5.94 19.71
N PRO A 38 -16.03 -4.80 20.16
CA PRO A 38 -15.81 -4.31 21.53
C PRO A 38 -16.38 -5.26 22.59
N ASP A 39 -17.45 -5.98 22.31
CA ASP A 39 -18.14 -6.83 23.28
C ASP A 39 -17.48 -8.21 23.46
N CYS A 40 -17.16 -8.89 22.35
CA CYS A 40 -16.62 -10.26 22.40
C CYS A 40 -15.16 -10.40 21.96
N ARG A 41 -14.50 -9.29 21.60
CA ARG A 41 -13.09 -9.21 21.15
C ARG A 41 -12.73 -10.06 19.93
N ARG A 42 -13.71 -10.65 19.24
CA ARG A 42 -13.47 -11.40 18.00
C ARG A 42 -13.05 -10.44 16.90
N ILE A 43 -12.09 -10.86 16.07
CA ILE A 43 -11.73 -10.16 14.84
C ILE A 43 -12.95 -10.20 13.92
N VAL A 44 -13.38 -9.01 13.48
CA VAL A 44 -14.51 -8.85 12.56
C VAL A 44 -14.08 -8.34 11.18
N LEU A 45 -12.93 -7.68 11.09
CA LEU A 45 -12.39 -7.14 9.84
C LEU A 45 -10.86 -7.00 9.93
N LEU A 46 -10.18 -7.09 8.79
CA LEU A 46 -8.78 -6.69 8.62
C LEU A 46 -8.73 -5.43 7.75
N VAL A 47 -8.13 -4.36 8.25
CA VAL A 47 -8.02 -3.08 7.53
C VAL A 47 -6.56 -2.82 7.17
N PRO A 48 -6.24 -2.63 5.88
CA PRO A 48 -4.88 -2.30 5.47
C PRO A 48 -4.48 -0.88 5.92
N GLY A 49 -3.25 -0.72 6.40
CA GLY A 49 -2.58 0.58 6.57
C GLY A 49 -3.01 1.44 7.77
N ALA A 50 -4.02 1.06 8.56
CA ALA A 50 -4.52 1.90 9.65
C ALA A 50 -3.81 1.62 10.98
N VAL A 51 -3.11 2.62 11.56
CA VAL A 51 -2.36 2.44 12.82
C VAL A 51 -3.27 2.51 14.05
N LEU A 52 -4.39 3.24 13.97
CA LEU A 52 -5.36 3.38 15.06
C LEU A 52 -6.80 3.22 14.54
N LEU A 53 -7.45 2.12 14.93
CA LEU A 53 -8.84 1.83 14.60
C LEU A 53 -9.72 1.98 15.85
N SER A 54 -10.87 2.61 15.71
CA SER A 54 -11.98 2.47 16.65
C SER A 54 -13.09 1.64 16.02
N VAL A 55 -13.68 0.76 16.82
CA VAL A 55 -14.81 -0.07 16.39
C VAL A 55 -16.03 0.32 17.21
N THR A 56 -16.99 0.96 16.55
CA THR A 56 -18.19 1.49 17.21
C THR A 56 -19.38 0.62 16.87
N ARG A 57 -20.22 0.34 17.87
CA ARG A 57 -21.47 -0.39 17.68
C ARG A 57 -22.50 0.50 16.99
N LEU A 58 -23.08 -0.01 15.91
CA LEU A 58 -24.24 0.58 15.26
C LEU A 58 -25.53 -0.01 15.86
N PRO A 59 -26.59 0.80 16.00
CA PRO A 59 -27.91 0.29 16.37
C PRO A 59 -28.44 -0.68 15.30
N GLU A 60 -29.14 -1.74 15.74
CA GLU A 60 -29.56 -2.89 14.94
C GLU A 60 -30.37 -2.54 13.67
N ASN A 61 -30.99 -1.35 13.62
CA ASN A 61 -31.89 -0.93 12.56
C ASN A 61 -31.33 0.15 11.62
N SER A 62 -30.03 0.48 11.65
CA SER A 62 -29.54 1.50 10.71
C SER A 62 -28.04 1.43 10.37
N PRO A 63 -27.68 0.77 9.26
CA PRO A 63 -26.50 1.16 8.48
C PRO A 63 -26.53 2.65 8.10
N ARG A 64 -27.72 3.27 8.05
CA ARG A 64 -27.93 4.71 7.80
C ARG A 64 -27.37 5.65 8.88
N ARG A 65 -27.05 5.16 10.09
CA ARG A 65 -26.40 5.95 11.15
C ARG A 65 -24.89 5.75 11.21
N ALA A 66 -24.34 4.95 10.30
CA ALA A 66 -22.90 4.90 10.13
C ALA A 66 -22.39 6.30 9.78
N SER A 67 -21.22 6.65 10.28
CA SER A 67 -20.53 7.88 9.90
C SER A 67 -20.21 7.91 8.40
N GLY A 68 -20.19 6.74 7.75
CA GLY A 68 -19.83 6.56 6.34
C GLY A 68 -18.32 6.68 6.12
N ARG A 69 -17.54 6.83 7.19
CA ARG A 69 -16.09 7.02 7.15
C ARG A 69 -15.31 5.71 7.06
N GLY A 70 -15.96 4.58 7.25
CA GLY A 70 -15.29 3.30 7.20
C GLY A 70 -16.20 2.10 6.98
N PRO A 71 -15.59 0.91 6.90
CA PRO A 71 -16.30 -0.32 6.58
C PRO A 71 -17.22 -0.76 7.73
N ILE A 72 -18.35 -1.35 7.35
CA ILE A 72 -19.35 -1.89 8.28
C ILE A 72 -19.29 -3.42 8.24
N ALA A 73 -19.24 -4.05 9.41
CA ALA A 73 -19.23 -5.50 9.55
C ALA A 73 -20.18 -5.96 10.66
N CYS A 74 -20.82 -7.12 10.47
CA CYS A 74 -21.61 -7.76 11.52
C CYS A 74 -20.74 -8.77 12.29
N CYS A 75 -20.71 -8.65 13.62
CA CYS A 75 -20.07 -9.65 14.47
C CYS A 75 -20.90 -10.94 14.50
N LYS A 76 -20.37 -12.03 13.92
CA LYS A 76 -21.06 -13.34 13.89
C LYS A 76 -21.30 -13.99 15.25
N ARG A 77 -20.68 -13.48 16.32
CA ARG A 77 -20.87 -13.98 17.69
C ARG A 77 -21.95 -13.21 18.45
N CYS A 78 -21.94 -11.88 18.36
CA CYS A 78 -22.85 -11.01 19.11
C CYS A 78 -24.04 -10.52 18.28
N GLY A 79 -24.02 -10.68 16.96
CA GLY A 79 -25.03 -10.14 16.05
C GLY A 79 -24.92 -8.63 15.81
N HIS A 80 -24.09 -7.92 16.55
CA HIS A 80 -23.96 -6.47 16.44
C HIS A 80 -23.35 -6.02 15.12
N TRP A 81 -23.95 -5.00 14.53
CA TRP A 81 -23.37 -4.22 13.45
C TRP A 81 -22.33 -3.27 14.02
N LEU A 82 -21.17 -3.22 13.37
CA LEU A 82 -20.02 -2.46 13.81
C LEU A 82 -19.50 -1.62 12.65
N GLU A 83 -19.16 -0.37 12.92
CA GLU A 83 -18.42 0.48 11.98
C GLU A 83 -16.98 0.62 12.49
N VAL A 84 -16.02 0.37 11.59
CA VAL A 84 -14.60 0.54 11.87
C VAL A 84 -14.17 1.90 11.35
N VAL A 85 -13.71 2.79 12.22
CA VAL A 85 -13.33 4.16 11.88
C VAL A 85 -11.83 4.34 12.13
N GLU A 86 -11.13 4.91 11.16
CA GLU A 86 -9.74 5.33 11.32
C GLU A 86 -9.70 6.64 12.14
N HIS A 87 -8.91 6.66 13.21
CA HIS A 87 -8.57 7.91 13.89
C HIS A 87 -7.34 8.51 13.20
N ARG A 88 -7.56 9.63 12.50
CA ARG A 88 -6.48 10.48 11.97
C ARG A 88 -6.18 11.61 12.93
#